data_AF-A0A088F112-F1
#
_entry.id   AF-A0A088F112-F1
#
_cell.length_a   1.000
_cell.length_b   1.000
_cell.length_c   1.000
_cell.angle_alpha   90.00
_cell.angle_beta   90.00
_cell.angle_gamma   90.00
#
_symmetry.space_group_name_H-M   'P 1'
#
loop_
_entity.id
_entity.type
_entity.pdbx_description
1 polymer ?
#
loop_
_entity_poly.entity_id
_entity_poly.type
_entity_poly.pdbx_seq_one_letter_code
_entity_poly.pdbx_strand_id
1 'polypeptide(L)'
;MKQVYKLTSGKLDGSIVLIYIKGLLKTIEIDVKSSLNEPQFRGLMSSVAYQEDQVVSCSQAIGLDCEKIIELATNKKVAMFCVHYEKHNNIKYKASRQDGGKIASIKITDEILNHYFQSENFIFKGKHSISNLVRYYNELLLEISKKGTVGFPNSWNKSYADKLTPGDLSEYWKHLRGLGLSPKRDRVGNTIDWVKN
;
A
#
# COMPACT_ATOMS: atom_id res chain seq x y z
N MET A 1 -16.33 -8.95 20.40
CA MET A 1 -15.78 -8.78 19.05
C MET A 1 -14.83 -7.59 19.08
N LYS A 2 -13.63 -7.72 18.50
CA LYS A 2 -12.67 -6.61 18.33
C LYS A 2 -13.03 -5.86 17.05
N GLN A 3 -13.07 -4.55 17.10
CA GLN A 3 -13.35 -3.68 15.96
C GLN A 3 -12.26 -2.61 15.91
N VAL A 4 -11.77 -2.32 14.70
CA VAL A 4 -10.66 -1.40 14.51
C VAL A 4 -11.11 -0.33 13.54
N TYR A 5 -10.87 0.93 13.88
CA TYR A 5 -11.17 2.09 13.05
C TYR A 5 -9.90 2.89 12.84
N LYS A 6 -9.70 3.38 11.62
CA LYS A 6 -8.62 4.28 11.25
C LYS A 6 -9.20 5.65 10.99
N LEU A 7 -8.65 6.65 11.65
CA LEU A 7 -8.98 8.05 11.47
C LEU A 7 -7.86 8.75 10.71
N THR A 8 -8.23 9.48 9.67
CA THR A 8 -7.32 10.24 8.81
C THR A 8 -7.89 11.61 8.49
N SER A 9 -7.05 12.56 8.07
CA SER A 9 -7.51 13.85 7.55
C SER A 9 -6.45 14.42 6.63
N GLY A 10 -6.83 15.22 5.63
CA GLY A 10 -5.86 15.92 4.77
C GLY A 10 -4.93 16.86 5.52
N LYS A 11 -5.28 17.25 6.76
CA LYS A 11 -4.44 18.07 7.66
C LYS A 11 -3.59 17.24 8.63
N LEU A 12 -3.82 15.92 8.71
CA LEU A 12 -3.14 15.01 9.61
C LEU A 12 -2.11 14.20 8.81
N ASP A 13 -0.82 14.48 8.98
CA ASP A 13 0.24 13.69 8.35
C ASP A 13 0.48 12.39 9.13
N GLY A 14 -0.43 11.43 8.95
CA GLY A 14 -0.45 10.14 9.64
C GLY A 14 -1.86 9.60 9.83
N SER A 15 -2.05 8.79 10.87
CA SER A 15 -3.35 8.24 11.22
C SER A 15 -3.49 7.97 12.71
N ILE A 16 -4.74 7.93 13.18
CA ILE A 16 -5.08 7.52 14.54
C ILE A 16 -5.89 6.24 14.43
N VAL A 17 -5.51 5.20 15.17
CA VAL A 17 -6.21 3.92 15.18
C VAL A 17 -6.94 3.74 16.50
N LEU A 18 -8.24 3.49 16.42
CA LEU A 18 -9.11 3.21 17.55
C LEU A 18 -9.47 1.73 17.59
N ILE A 19 -9.27 1.10 18.74
CA ILE A 19 -9.61 -0.32 18.95
C ILE A 19 -10.73 -0.43 19.97
N TYR A 20 -11.86 -0.97 19.53
CA TYR A 20 -13.03 -1.27 20.36
C TYR A 20 -13.10 -2.77 20.66
N ILE A 21 -13.39 -3.11 21.91
CA ILE A 21 -13.62 -4.50 22.33
C ILE A 21 -14.96 -4.56 23.04
N LYS A 22 -15.89 -5.35 22.48
CA LYS A 22 -17.28 -5.45 22.98
C LYS A 22 -17.98 -4.07 22.99
N GLY A 23 -17.78 -3.26 21.96
CA GLY A 23 -18.42 -1.95 21.79
C GLY A 23 -17.76 -0.80 22.57
N LEU A 24 -16.75 -1.07 23.39
CA LEU A 24 -16.07 -0.06 24.21
C LEU A 24 -14.66 0.21 23.73
N LEU A 25 -14.26 1.48 23.71
CA LEU A 25 -12.90 1.89 23.38
C LEU A 25 -11.91 1.32 24.39
N LYS A 26 -10.86 0.68 23.88
CA LYS A 26 -9.78 0.09 24.70
C LYS A 26 -8.41 0.66 24.39
N THR A 27 -8.15 0.96 23.12
CA THR A 27 -6.84 1.45 22.70
C THR A 27 -7.00 2.60 21.72
N ILE A 28 -6.14 3.60 21.88
CA ILE A 28 -5.91 4.67 20.92
C ILE A 28 -4.43 4.59 20.55
N GLU A 29 -4.14 4.33 19.28
CA GLU A 29 -2.78 4.38 18.74
C GLU A 29 -2.66 5.63 17.87
N ILE A 30 -1.69 6.48 18.17
CA ILE A 30 -1.48 7.75 17.45
C ILE A 30 -0.20 7.60 16.63
N ASP A 31 -0.36 7.40 15.32
CA ASP A 31 0.73 7.22 14.36
C ASP A 31 0.81 8.44 13.43
N VAL A 32 1.30 9.55 13.97
CA VAL A 32 1.44 10.83 13.27
C VAL A 32 2.91 11.21 13.16
N LYS A 33 3.33 11.73 12.00
CA LYS A 33 4.73 12.10 11.76
C LYS A 33 5.14 13.37 12.51
N SER A 34 4.19 14.28 12.72
CA SER A 34 4.39 15.52 13.47
C SER A 34 3.63 15.44 14.79
N SER A 35 4.30 15.80 15.89
CA SER A 35 3.68 15.79 17.22
C SER A 35 2.43 16.68 17.25
N LEU A 36 1.35 16.17 17.84
CA LEU A 36 0.16 16.97 18.09
C LEU A 36 0.49 18.04 19.14
N ASN A 37 0.11 19.28 18.87
CA ASN A 37 0.18 20.30 19.91
C ASN A 37 -0.90 20.07 20.97
N GLU A 38 -0.75 20.71 22.14
CA GLU A 38 -1.61 20.44 23.28
C GLU A 38 -3.12 20.74 23.03
N PRO A 39 -3.49 21.84 22.34
CA PRO A 39 -4.89 22.04 21.92
C PRO A 39 -5.43 20.94 21.00
N GLN A 40 -4.64 20.48 20.02
CA GLN A 40 -5.04 19.40 19.12
C GLN A 40 -5.22 18.08 19.87
N PHE A 41 -4.31 17.76 20.78
CA PHE A 41 -4.39 16.54 21.58
C PHE A 41 -5.63 16.55 22.48
N ARG A 42 -5.93 17.67 23.17
CA ARG A 42 -7.16 17.80 23.97
C ARG A 42 -8.42 17.73 23.11
N GLY A 43 -8.42 18.38 21.96
CA GLY A 43 -9.53 18.33 21.00
C GLY A 43 -9.79 16.90 20.49
N LEU A 44 -8.72 16.16 20.21
CA LEU A 44 -8.81 14.75 19.84
C LEU A 44 -9.41 13.93 20.98
N MET A 45 -8.82 13.98 22.18
CA MET A 45 -9.26 13.16 23.32
C MET A 45 -10.70 13.45 23.77
N SER A 46 -11.17 14.71 23.63
CA SER A 46 -12.56 15.08 23.93
C SER A 46 -13.57 14.59 22.88
N SER A 47 -13.09 14.22 21.69
CA SER A 47 -13.94 13.85 20.56
C SER A 47 -13.86 12.36 20.22
N VAL A 48 -12.88 11.61 20.77
CA VAL A 48 -12.85 10.16 20.62
C VAL A 48 -14.02 9.56 21.40
N ALA A 49 -14.97 8.95 20.69
CA ALA A 49 -16.12 8.31 21.29
C ALA A 49 -15.72 7.09 22.12
N TYR A 50 -16.23 6.99 23.35
CA TYR A 50 -16.02 5.80 24.17
C TYR A 50 -16.82 4.58 23.67
N GLN A 51 -17.99 4.82 23.08
CA GLN A 51 -18.87 3.80 22.51
C GLN A 51 -18.63 3.68 20.99
N GLU A 52 -18.62 2.45 20.47
CA GLU A 52 -18.35 2.17 19.05
C GLU A 52 -19.39 2.79 18.11
N ASP A 53 -20.66 2.80 18.50
CA ASP A 53 -21.77 3.32 17.68
C ASP A 53 -21.65 4.82 17.35
N GLN A 54 -20.93 5.56 18.18
CA GLN A 54 -20.70 7.00 18.05
C GLN A 54 -19.39 7.34 17.32
N VAL A 55 -18.56 6.34 16.98
CA VAL A 55 -17.21 6.60 16.44
C VAL A 55 -17.23 7.40 15.14
N VAL A 56 -18.18 7.09 14.24
CA VAL A 56 -18.27 7.74 12.92
C VAL A 56 -18.71 9.19 13.07
N SER A 57 -19.80 9.44 13.81
CA SER A 57 -20.36 10.78 13.99
C SER A 57 -19.42 11.70 14.75
N CYS A 58 -18.79 11.22 15.82
CA CYS A 58 -17.83 12.01 16.60
C CYS A 58 -16.55 12.32 15.82
N SER A 59 -16.05 11.39 15.00
CA SER A 59 -14.86 11.62 14.18
C SER A 59 -15.12 12.65 13.07
N GLN A 60 -16.28 12.57 12.42
CA GLN A 60 -16.67 13.54 11.38
C GLN A 60 -16.87 14.96 11.96
N ALA A 61 -17.37 15.08 13.20
CA ALA A 61 -17.56 16.37 13.87
C ALA A 61 -16.24 17.16 14.05
N ILE A 62 -15.10 16.46 14.11
CA ILE A 62 -13.76 17.07 14.18
C ILE A 62 -13.01 17.06 12.84
N GLY A 63 -13.69 16.73 11.74
CA GLY A 63 -13.10 16.74 10.40
C GLY A 63 -12.09 15.61 10.16
N LEU A 64 -12.25 14.49 10.86
CA LEU A 64 -11.53 13.25 10.57
C LEU A 64 -12.41 12.29 9.77
N ASP A 65 -11.85 11.75 8.71
CA ASP A 65 -12.42 10.63 7.97
C ASP A 65 -12.26 9.36 8.80
N CYS A 66 -13.33 8.59 8.94
CA CYS A 66 -13.37 7.37 9.73
C CYS A 66 -13.57 6.16 8.83
N GLU A 67 -12.55 5.30 8.75
CA GLU A 67 -12.60 4.04 8.01
C GLU A 67 -12.60 2.87 8.98
N LYS A 68 -13.60 2.00 8.88
CA LYS A 68 -13.60 0.74 9.63
C LYS A 68 -12.59 -0.22 9.02
N ILE A 69 -11.50 -0.50 9.73
CA ILE A 69 -10.57 -1.56 9.34
C ILE A 69 -11.23 -2.90 9.67
N ILE A 70 -11.76 -3.55 8.64
CA ILE A 70 -12.19 -4.94 8.73
C ILE A 70 -10.92 -5.80 8.74
N GLU A 71 -10.41 -6.09 9.94
CA GLU A 71 -9.35 -7.07 10.10
C GLU A 71 -9.91 -8.44 9.71
N LEU A 72 -9.59 -8.89 8.48
CA LEU A 72 -10.06 -10.17 7.97
C LEU A 72 -9.62 -11.28 8.92
N ALA A 73 -10.58 -12.06 9.39
CA ALA A 73 -10.29 -13.24 10.19
C ALA A 73 -9.32 -14.16 9.44
N THR A 74 -8.40 -14.79 10.16
CA THR A 74 -7.33 -15.61 9.58
C THR A 74 -7.85 -16.66 8.59
N ASN A 75 -8.97 -17.31 8.91
CA ASN A 75 -9.63 -18.26 8.01
C ASN A 75 -10.08 -17.61 6.69
N LYS A 76 -10.58 -16.36 6.73
CA LYS A 76 -10.92 -15.59 5.53
C LYS A 76 -9.69 -15.23 4.71
N LYS A 77 -8.57 -14.86 5.36
CA LYS A 77 -7.29 -14.61 4.67
C LYS A 77 -6.82 -15.86 3.89
N VAL A 78 -6.87 -17.03 4.53
CA VAL A 78 -6.52 -18.31 3.89
C VAL A 78 -7.47 -18.62 2.73
N ALA A 79 -8.79 -18.46 2.95
CA ALA A 79 -9.78 -18.72 1.91
C ALA A 79 -9.57 -17.82 0.68
N MET A 80 -9.29 -16.52 0.89
CA MET A 80 -8.94 -15.60 -0.20
C MET A 80 -7.71 -16.08 -0.97
N PHE A 81 -6.63 -16.46 -0.27
CA PHE A 81 -5.45 -17.01 -0.93
C PHE A 81 -5.79 -18.24 -1.78
N CYS A 82 -6.58 -19.18 -1.27
CA CYS A 82 -6.98 -20.38 -1.99
C CYS A 82 -7.76 -20.06 -3.28
N VAL A 83 -8.69 -19.11 -3.24
CA VAL A 83 -9.48 -18.69 -4.41
C VAL A 83 -8.58 -18.09 -5.49
N HIS A 84 -7.66 -17.20 -5.11
CA HIS A 84 -6.71 -16.60 -6.05
C HIS A 84 -5.74 -17.64 -6.62
N TYR A 85 -5.28 -18.58 -5.79
CA TYR A 85 -4.43 -19.68 -6.23
C TYR A 85 -5.12 -20.58 -7.26
N GLU A 86 -6.37 -20.97 -7.00
CA GLU A 86 -7.17 -21.79 -7.93
C GLU A 86 -7.41 -21.06 -9.24
N LYS A 87 -7.75 -19.77 -9.19
CA LYS A 87 -7.92 -18.93 -10.38
C LYS A 87 -6.65 -18.82 -11.23
N HIS A 88 -5.48 -18.69 -10.60
CA HIS A 88 -4.22 -18.52 -11.32
C HIS A 88 -3.65 -19.84 -11.86
N ASN A 89 -3.69 -20.91 -11.06
CA ASN A 89 -2.99 -22.16 -11.37
C ASN A 89 -3.95 -23.23 -11.94
N ASN A 90 -5.26 -22.97 -11.97
CA ASN A 90 -6.31 -23.94 -12.35
C ASN A 90 -6.31 -25.22 -11.49
N ILE A 91 -5.73 -25.16 -10.29
CA ILE A 91 -5.65 -26.27 -9.32
C ILE A 91 -5.91 -25.74 -7.91
N LYS A 92 -6.54 -26.56 -7.06
CA LYS A 92 -6.86 -26.18 -5.68
C LYS A 92 -5.62 -26.16 -4.79
N TYR A 93 -5.46 -25.10 -4.02
CA TYR A 93 -4.43 -25.02 -2.98
C TYR A 93 -4.78 -25.92 -1.79
N LYS A 94 -3.84 -26.76 -1.36
CA LYS A 94 -3.98 -27.60 -0.16
C LYS A 94 -3.51 -26.84 1.06
N ALA A 95 -4.41 -26.08 1.68
CA ALA A 95 -4.10 -25.35 2.90
C ALA A 95 -3.77 -26.30 4.07
N SER A 96 -2.69 -25.99 4.78
CA SER A 96 -2.27 -26.70 5.99
C SER A 96 -2.69 -25.92 7.24
N ARG A 97 -2.75 -26.61 8.39
CA ARG A 97 -3.03 -25.95 9.69
C ARG A 97 -2.01 -24.85 10.03
N GLN A 98 -0.77 -25.00 9.57
CA GLN A 98 0.31 -24.04 9.81
C GLN A 98 0.14 -22.75 9.01
N ASP A 99 -0.55 -22.80 7.86
CA ASP A 99 -0.74 -21.62 7.00
C ASP A 99 -1.57 -20.53 7.69
N GLY A 100 -2.54 -20.93 8.52
CA GLY A 100 -3.30 -19.99 9.34
C GLY A 100 -2.41 -19.19 10.29
N GLY A 101 -1.47 -19.84 10.97
CA GLY A 101 -0.52 -19.17 11.86
C GLY A 101 0.38 -18.18 11.10
N LYS A 102 0.86 -18.56 9.92
CA LYS A 102 1.75 -17.73 9.10
C LYS A 102 1.06 -16.49 8.53
N ILE A 103 -0.16 -16.64 8.01
CA ILE A 103 -0.88 -15.53 7.36
C ILE A 103 -1.52 -14.55 8.35
N ALA A 104 -1.62 -14.94 9.63
CA ALA A 104 -2.25 -14.11 10.66
C ALA A 104 -1.58 -12.73 10.79
N SER A 105 -0.24 -12.69 10.70
CA SER A 105 0.58 -11.49 10.92
C SER A 105 0.58 -10.49 9.77
N ILE A 106 0.12 -10.86 8.57
CA ILE A 106 0.17 -10.00 7.38
C ILE A 106 -1.22 -9.51 6.98
N LYS A 107 -1.29 -8.32 6.38
CA LYS A 107 -2.53 -7.79 5.81
C LYS A 107 -2.70 -8.37 4.41
N ILE A 108 -3.88 -8.92 4.14
CA ILE A 108 -4.22 -9.53 2.84
C ILE A 108 -5.35 -8.71 2.23
N THR A 109 -5.13 -8.28 0.99
CA THR A 109 -6.12 -7.61 0.13
C THR A 109 -6.11 -8.29 -1.24
N ASP A 110 -7.17 -8.10 -2.04
CA ASP A 110 -7.23 -8.63 -3.40
C ASP A 110 -6.10 -8.07 -4.28
N GLU A 111 -5.72 -6.80 -4.10
CA GLU A 111 -4.61 -6.17 -4.83
C GLU A 111 -3.28 -6.90 -4.58
N ILE A 112 -2.96 -7.18 -3.31
CA ILE A 112 -1.73 -7.88 -2.92
C ILE A 112 -1.69 -9.27 -3.54
N LEU A 113 -2.80 -10.02 -3.45
CA LEU A 113 -2.86 -11.37 -4.00
C LEU A 113 -2.78 -11.37 -5.52
N ASN A 114 -3.53 -10.51 -6.21
CA ASN A 114 -3.46 -10.39 -7.66
C ASN A 114 -2.02 -10.09 -8.12
N HIS A 115 -1.34 -9.14 -7.47
CA HIS A 115 0.05 -8.83 -7.81
C HIS A 115 0.98 -10.01 -7.53
N TYR A 116 0.84 -10.66 -6.37
CA TYR A 116 1.67 -11.82 -6.01
C TYR A 116 1.59 -12.95 -7.04
N PHE A 117 0.38 -13.27 -7.50
CA PHE A 117 0.17 -14.35 -8.47
C PHE A 117 0.58 -13.97 -9.89
N GLN A 118 0.43 -12.70 -10.29
CA GLN A 118 0.76 -12.22 -11.63
C GLN A 118 2.20 -11.72 -11.78
N SER A 119 2.96 -11.67 -10.70
CA SER A 119 4.31 -11.13 -10.72
C SER A 119 5.27 -12.02 -11.53
N GLU A 120 6.03 -11.39 -12.41
CA GLU A 120 7.11 -12.04 -13.17
C GLU A 120 8.45 -12.09 -12.40
N ASN A 121 8.52 -11.47 -11.21
CA ASN A 121 9.68 -11.53 -10.34
C ASN A 121 10.02 -12.99 -9.95
N PHE A 122 11.28 -13.39 -10.11
CA PHE A 122 11.78 -14.75 -9.84
C PHE A 122 11.57 -15.22 -8.39
N ILE A 123 11.35 -14.28 -7.46
CA ILE A 123 11.03 -14.53 -6.06
C ILE A 123 9.64 -15.18 -5.94
N PHE A 124 8.68 -14.72 -6.75
CA PHE A 124 7.27 -15.12 -6.68
C PHE A 124 6.90 -16.14 -7.75
N LYS A 125 7.41 -15.94 -8.97
CA LYS A 125 7.09 -16.71 -10.17
C LYS A 125 7.25 -18.21 -9.94
N GLY A 126 6.14 -18.94 -10.06
CA GLY A 126 6.09 -20.40 -9.93
C GLY A 126 6.28 -20.95 -8.50
N LYS A 127 6.38 -20.08 -7.49
CA LYS A 127 6.63 -20.45 -6.09
C LYS A 127 5.47 -20.03 -5.18
N HIS A 128 4.25 -20.02 -5.72
CA HIS A 128 3.07 -19.54 -5.02
C HIS A 128 2.73 -20.43 -3.82
N SER A 129 2.87 -19.90 -2.61
CA SER A 129 2.42 -20.56 -1.38
C SER A 129 2.24 -19.51 -0.28
N ILE A 130 1.41 -19.81 0.73
CA ILE A 130 1.23 -18.90 1.88
C ILE A 130 2.56 -18.66 2.60
N SER A 131 3.41 -19.68 2.70
CA SER A 131 4.73 -19.55 3.32
C SER A 131 5.65 -18.61 2.53
N ASN A 132 5.64 -18.71 1.20
CA ASN A 132 6.46 -17.84 0.35
C ASN A 132 5.92 -16.40 0.33
N LEU A 133 4.60 -16.22 0.30
CA LEU A 133 3.95 -14.91 0.43
C LEU A 133 4.33 -14.21 1.73
N VAL A 134 4.24 -14.90 2.87
CA VAL A 134 4.59 -14.33 4.18
C VAL A 134 6.08 -14.01 4.27
N ARG A 135 6.95 -14.88 3.75
CA ARG A 135 8.41 -14.69 3.77
C ARG A 135 8.84 -13.43 3.03
N TYR A 136 8.23 -13.15 1.88
CA TYR A 136 8.62 -12.05 0.99
C TYR A 136 7.54 -10.97 0.90
N TYR A 137 6.77 -10.81 1.97
CA TYR A 137 5.63 -9.91 2.00
C TYR A 137 6.06 -8.44 1.82
N ASN A 138 7.17 -8.04 2.46
CA ASN A 138 7.67 -6.68 2.35
C ASN A 138 8.22 -6.38 0.95
N GLU A 139 8.91 -7.34 0.33
CA GLU A 139 9.39 -7.25 -1.05
C GLU A 139 8.23 -7.13 -2.04
N LEU A 140 7.12 -7.85 -1.79
CA LEU A 140 5.91 -7.72 -2.59
C LEU A 140 5.29 -6.33 -2.44
N LEU A 141 5.20 -5.79 -1.22
CA LEU A 141 4.71 -4.43 -1.00
C LEU A 141 5.61 -3.39 -1.67
N LEU A 142 6.93 -3.60 -1.65
CA LEU A 142 7.89 -2.77 -2.37
C LEU A 142 7.72 -2.89 -3.89
N GLU A 143 7.40 -4.07 -4.41
CA GLU A 143 7.14 -4.25 -5.85
C GLU A 143 5.82 -3.59 -6.27
N ILE A 144 4.78 -3.70 -5.43
CA ILE A 144 3.50 -3.01 -5.62
C ILE A 144 3.72 -1.48 -5.61
N SER A 145 4.49 -0.95 -4.66
CA SER A 145 4.79 0.49 -4.61
C SER A 145 5.67 0.97 -5.75
N LYS A 146 6.49 0.07 -6.32
CA LYS A 146 7.32 0.31 -7.51
C LYS A 146 6.60 0.08 -8.83
N LYS A 147 5.36 -0.42 -8.83
CA LYS A 147 4.54 -0.59 -10.04
C LYS A 147 4.17 0.80 -10.57
N GLY A 148 5.11 1.42 -11.27
CA GLY A 148 5.11 2.82 -11.70
C GLY A 148 6.52 3.43 -11.82
N THR A 149 7.52 2.89 -11.12
CA THR A 149 8.93 3.21 -11.30
C THR A 149 9.61 2.08 -12.04
N VAL A 150 9.48 2.09 -13.37
CA VAL A 150 10.40 1.34 -14.24
C VAL A 150 11.81 1.77 -13.84
N GLY A 151 12.75 0.83 -13.66
CA GLY A 151 14.15 1.14 -13.38
C GLY A 151 14.76 1.86 -14.58
N PHE A 152 14.57 3.17 -14.63
CA PHE A 152 15.02 4.00 -15.73
C PHE A 152 16.53 4.21 -15.65
N PRO A 153 17.24 4.22 -16.79
CA PRO A 153 18.65 4.60 -16.82
C PRO A 153 18.88 5.98 -16.18
N ASN A 154 19.98 6.14 -15.44
CA ASN A 154 20.34 7.41 -14.81
C ASN A 154 20.92 8.46 -15.78
N SER A 155 20.95 8.13 -17.08
CA SER A 155 21.38 9.01 -18.17
C SER A 155 20.42 8.87 -19.34
N TRP A 156 20.41 9.86 -20.24
CA TRP A 156 19.65 9.75 -21.48
C TRP A 156 20.18 8.62 -22.36
N ASN A 157 19.28 7.74 -22.77
CA ASN A 157 19.57 6.67 -23.72
C ASN A 157 18.44 6.62 -24.77
N LYS A 158 18.75 7.11 -25.96
CA LYS A 158 17.79 7.17 -27.07
C LYS A 158 17.25 5.79 -27.45
N SER A 159 18.12 4.78 -27.57
CA SER A 159 17.74 3.41 -27.90
C SER A 159 16.86 2.75 -26.84
N TYR A 160 16.91 3.22 -25.60
CA TYR A 160 16.01 2.80 -24.53
C TYR A 160 14.68 3.54 -24.62
N ALA A 161 14.71 4.88 -24.78
CA ALA A 161 13.52 5.71 -24.94
C ALA A 161 12.63 5.28 -26.10
N ASP A 162 13.23 4.93 -27.24
CA ASP A 162 12.52 4.50 -28.46
C ASP A 162 11.75 3.17 -28.27
N LYS A 163 12.08 2.40 -27.22
CA LYS A 163 11.40 1.14 -26.88
C LYS A 163 10.28 1.30 -25.84
N LEU A 164 10.14 2.50 -25.26
CA LEU A 164 9.16 2.77 -24.21
C LEU A 164 7.79 3.06 -24.82
N THR A 165 6.73 2.70 -24.09
CA THR A 165 5.39 3.19 -24.39
C THR A 165 5.30 4.69 -24.08
N PRO A 166 4.31 5.44 -24.64
CA PRO A 166 4.16 6.86 -24.34
C PRO A 166 4.01 7.16 -22.83
N GLY A 167 3.39 6.26 -22.06
CA GLY A 167 3.27 6.37 -20.61
C GLY A 167 4.63 6.21 -19.91
N ASP A 168 5.37 5.17 -20.25
CA ASP A 168 6.69 4.91 -19.67
C ASP A 168 7.73 5.98 -20.07
N LEU A 169 7.59 6.57 -21.26
CA LEU A 169 8.45 7.66 -21.72
C LEU A 169 8.25 8.93 -20.87
N SER A 170 7.00 9.23 -20.49
CA SER A 170 6.69 10.35 -19.60
C SER A 170 7.32 10.17 -18.22
N GLU A 171 7.24 8.96 -17.67
CA GLU A 171 7.87 8.60 -16.39
C GLU A 171 9.41 8.59 -16.50
N TYR A 172 9.97 8.17 -17.63
CA TYR A 172 11.42 8.25 -17.89
C TYR A 172 11.90 9.71 -17.89
N TRP A 173 11.16 10.62 -18.51
CA TRP A 173 11.49 12.04 -18.49
C TRP A 173 11.37 12.65 -17.08
N LYS A 174 10.40 12.19 -16.29
CA LYS A 174 10.25 12.61 -14.89
C LYS A 174 11.44 12.15 -14.05
N HIS A 175 11.90 10.92 -14.28
CA HIS A 175 13.12 10.38 -13.66
C HIS A 175 14.36 11.20 -14.01
N LEU A 176 14.61 11.49 -15.30
CA LEU A 176 15.76 12.30 -15.71
C LEU A 176 15.73 13.72 -15.12
N ARG A 177 14.56 14.35 -15.01
CA ARG A 177 14.39 15.62 -14.28
C ARG A 177 14.71 15.48 -12.79
N GLY A 178 14.32 14.38 -12.16
CA GLY A 178 14.65 14.06 -10.76
C GLY A 178 16.16 13.94 -10.51
N LEU A 179 16.94 13.61 -11.54
CA LEU A 179 18.41 13.58 -11.50
C LEU A 179 19.06 14.95 -11.77
N GLY A 180 18.27 16.00 -11.98
CA GLY A 180 18.75 17.34 -12.30
C GLY A 180 19.17 17.54 -13.76
N LEU A 181 18.73 16.64 -14.66
CA LEU A 181 18.99 16.77 -16.09
C LEU A 181 17.87 17.58 -16.77
N SER A 182 18.23 18.35 -17.79
CA SER A 182 17.32 19.14 -18.62
C SER A 182 17.34 18.67 -20.08
N PRO A 183 16.17 18.60 -20.75
CA PRO A 183 16.11 18.15 -22.14
C PRO A 183 16.75 19.19 -23.07
N LYS A 184 17.71 18.75 -23.86
CA LYS A 184 18.28 19.49 -24.98
C LYS A 184 17.44 19.23 -26.21
N ARG A 185 16.94 20.30 -26.83
CA ARG A 185 16.08 20.22 -28.02
C ARG A 185 16.82 20.69 -29.27
N ASP A 186 16.46 20.12 -30.42
CA ASP A 186 16.87 20.65 -31.72
C ASP A 186 16.11 21.93 -32.08
N ARG A 187 16.44 22.52 -33.23
CA ARG A 187 15.78 23.74 -33.75
C ARG A 187 14.30 23.53 -34.11
N VAL A 188 13.84 22.28 -34.18
CA VAL A 188 12.47 21.89 -34.55
C VAL A 188 11.63 21.52 -33.31
N GLY A 189 12.27 21.44 -32.13
CA GLY A 189 11.63 21.17 -30.84
C GLY A 189 11.72 19.72 -30.37
N ASN A 190 12.41 18.82 -31.09
CA ASN A 190 12.59 17.43 -30.68
C ASN A 190 13.65 17.31 -29.60
N THR A 191 13.42 16.47 -28.59
CA THR A 191 14.42 16.14 -27.57
C THR A 191 15.51 15.27 -28.19
N ILE A 192 16.73 15.81 -28.28
CA ILE A 192 17.89 15.12 -28.84
C ILE A 192 18.82 14.56 -27.76
N ASP A 193 18.82 15.16 -26.57
CA ASP A 193 19.68 14.77 -25.45
C ASP A 193 19.14 15.25 -24.10
N TRP A 194 19.75 14.83 -23.00
CA TRP A 194 19.54 15.43 -21.67
C TRP A 194 20.87 15.76 -21.00
N VAL A 195 21.04 17.01 -20.60
CA VAL A 195 22.28 17.53 -20.03
C VAL A 195 22.06 18.02 -18.61
N LYS A 196 23.09 17.89 -17.76
CA LYS A 196 23.08 18.46 -16.42
C LYS A 196 23.34 19.97 -16.55
N ASN A 197 22.44 20.78 -15.97
CA ASN A 197 22.69 22.21 -15.85
C ASN A 197 23.76 22.47 -14.80
#